data_AF-A0AAP5QMK5-F1
#
_entry.id   AF-A0AAP5QMK5-F1
#
_cell.length_a   1.000
_cell.length_b   1.000
_cell.length_c   1.000
_cell.angle_alpha   90.00
_cell.angle_beta   90.00
_cell.angle_gamma   90.00
#
_symmetry.space_group_name_H-M   'P 1'
#
loop_
_entity.id
_entity.type
_entity.pdbx_description
1 polymer ?
#
loop_
_entity_poly.entity_id
_entity_poly.type
_entity_poly.pdbx_seq_one_letter_code
_entity_poly.pdbx_strand_id
1 'polypeptide(L)'
;MPKWRNQINIKQYLTNKETNDAVHEVAKNVLPELKYILRKEERRIEKGNNNALDEFFLDDFKIVVENFEWIKQSIEDGEESTEFDFDSWADALNEYLNCLYDIGDAVTILGDLRCNNEKFLWLS
;
A
#
# COMPACT_ATOMS: atom_id res chain seq x y z
N MET A 1 21.43 -5.75 5.20
CA MET A 1 20.12 -5.51 4.57
C MET A 1 19.46 -4.36 5.31
N PRO A 2 18.77 -3.43 4.62
CA PRO A 2 17.95 -2.45 5.31
C PRO A 2 16.97 -3.18 6.24
N LYS A 3 16.75 -2.65 7.43
CA LYS A 3 15.75 -3.18 8.35
C LYS A 3 14.39 -2.66 7.88
N TRP A 4 13.45 -3.57 7.65
CA TRP A 4 12.11 -3.23 7.19
C TRP A 4 11.17 -3.13 8.40
N ARG A 5 10.42 -2.04 8.47
CA ARG A 5 9.48 -1.78 9.57
C ARG A 5 8.26 -2.71 9.50
N ASN A 6 7.78 -2.96 8.28
CA ASN A 6 6.67 -3.84 7.96
C ASN A 6 7.02 -4.75 6.77
N GLN A 7 6.26 -5.83 6.59
CA GLN A 7 6.42 -6.77 5.49
C GLN A 7 5.05 -7.30 5.07
N ILE A 8 4.85 -7.44 3.75
CA ILE A 8 3.72 -8.15 3.16
C ILE A 8 4.19 -9.08 2.03
N ASN A 9 3.44 -10.14 1.76
CA ASN A 9 3.74 -11.09 0.69
C ASN A 9 2.66 -11.01 -0.39
N ILE A 10 2.97 -10.26 -1.45
CA ILE A 10 2.02 -9.97 -2.53
C ILE A 10 2.29 -10.79 -3.78
N LYS A 11 3.53 -11.26 -3.98
CA LYS A 11 3.92 -11.96 -5.22
C LYS A 11 3.09 -13.20 -5.52
N GLN A 12 2.60 -13.88 -4.48
CA GLN A 12 1.75 -15.07 -4.65
C GLN A 12 0.39 -14.76 -5.29
N TYR A 13 -0.05 -13.50 -5.24
CA TYR A 13 -1.32 -13.07 -5.83
C TYR A 13 -1.15 -12.45 -7.22
N LEU A 14 0.07 -11.99 -7.56
CA LEU A 14 0.35 -11.39 -8.85
C LEU A 14 0.30 -12.45 -9.96
N THR A 15 -0.41 -12.14 -11.04
CA THR A 15 -0.50 -13.00 -12.22
C THR A 15 -0.24 -12.17 -13.49
N ASN A 16 0.15 -12.81 -14.58
CA ASN A 16 0.29 -12.15 -15.89
C ASN A 16 -1.07 -11.95 -16.60
N LYS A 17 -2.19 -12.03 -15.88
CA LYS A 17 -3.53 -11.86 -16.44
C LYS A 17 -4.01 -10.44 -16.19
N GLU A 18 -4.40 -9.77 -17.26
CA GLU A 18 -5.00 -8.43 -17.23
C GLU A 18 -6.53 -8.52 -17.20
N THR A 19 -7.06 -9.35 -16.29
CA THR A 19 -8.51 -9.58 -16.14
C THR A 19 -9.00 -8.99 -14.83
N ASN A 20 -10.23 -8.46 -14.81
CA ASN A 20 -10.85 -7.91 -13.60
C ASN A 20 -10.81 -8.90 -12.42
N ASP A 21 -11.08 -10.20 -12.66
CA ASP A 21 -10.99 -11.24 -11.62
C ASP A 21 -9.60 -11.36 -11.00
N ALA A 22 -8.55 -11.20 -11.80
CA ALA A 22 -7.17 -11.27 -11.33
C ALA A 22 -6.80 -10.04 -10.50
N VAL A 23 -7.23 -8.85 -10.94
CA VAL A 23 -7.07 -7.60 -10.20
C VAL A 23 -7.81 -7.64 -8.87
N HIS A 24 -9.06 -8.12 -8.91
CA HIS A 24 -9.90 -8.27 -7.72
C HIS A 24 -9.28 -9.22 -6.71
N GLU A 25 -8.77 -10.38 -7.14
CA GLU A 25 -8.09 -11.31 -6.24
C GLU A 25 -6.83 -10.70 -5.61
N VAL A 26 -6.02 -9.93 -6.36
CA VAL A 26 -4.89 -9.20 -5.75
C VAL A 26 -5.39 -8.21 -4.70
N ALA A 27 -6.33 -7.34 -5.06
CA ALA A 27 -6.81 -6.29 -4.16
C ALA A 27 -7.46 -6.87 -2.89
N LYS A 28 -8.28 -7.90 -3.05
CA LYS A 28 -8.97 -8.62 -1.96
C LYS A 28 -8.00 -9.27 -0.97
N ASN A 29 -6.88 -9.82 -1.45
CA ASN A 29 -5.91 -10.50 -0.58
C ASN A 29 -4.89 -9.53 0.04
N VAL A 30 -4.49 -8.47 -0.67
CA VAL A 30 -3.49 -7.50 -0.18
C VAL A 30 -4.09 -6.47 0.77
N LEU A 31 -5.31 -6.00 0.51
CA LEU A 31 -5.95 -4.91 1.27
C LEU A 31 -6.05 -5.17 2.79
N PRO A 32 -6.40 -6.38 3.29
CA PRO A 32 -6.43 -6.63 4.73
C PRO A 32 -5.08 -6.44 5.42
N GLU A 33 -3.97 -6.81 4.77
CA GLU A 33 -2.62 -6.62 5.31
C GLU A 33 -2.23 -5.14 5.35
N LEU A 34 -2.54 -4.39 4.28
CA LEU A 34 -2.32 -2.95 4.22
C LEU A 34 -3.10 -2.20 5.31
N LYS A 35 -4.39 -2.50 5.48
CA LYS A 35 -5.23 -1.93 6.54
C LYS A 35 -4.70 -2.27 7.94
N TYR A 36 -4.20 -3.48 8.14
CA TYR A 36 -3.59 -3.87 9.42
C TYR A 36 -2.35 -3.03 9.72
N ILE A 37 -1.47 -2.83 8.73
CA ILE A 37 -0.26 -2.01 8.87
C ILE A 37 -0.64 -0.56 9.16
N LEU A 38 -1.57 0.02 8.39
CA LEU A 38 -2.05 1.39 8.58
C LEU A 38 -2.50 1.59 10.04
N ARG A 39 -3.42 0.75 10.52
CA ARG A 39 -3.94 0.82 11.89
C ARG A 39 -2.88 0.65 12.97
N LYS A 40 -1.86 -0.19 12.71
CA LYS A 40 -0.74 -0.40 13.63
C LYS A 40 0.12 0.85 13.74
N GLU A 41 0.34 1.57 12.64
CA GLU A 41 1.12 2.81 12.62
C GLU A 41 0.35 4.01 13.16
N GLU A 42 -0.94 4.15 12.84
CA GLU A 42 -1.84 5.16 13.43
C GLU A 42 -1.78 5.09 14.97
N ARG A 43 -1.94 3.88 15.53
CA ARG A 43 -1.85 3.65 16.98
C ARG A 43 -0.49 4.00 17.60
N ARG A 44 0.60 3.97 16.82
CA ARG A 44 1.93 4.36 17.31
C ARG A 44 2.03 5.88 17.40
N ILE A 45 1.45 6.60 16.45
CA ILE A 45 1.32 8.05 16.46
C ILE A 45 0.42 8.49 17.62
N GLU A 46 -0.79 7.93 17.75
CA GLU A 46 -1.75 8.25 18.82
C GLU A 46 -1.15 8.11 20.23
N LYS A 47 -0.25 7.14 20.42
CA LYS A 47 0.42 6.88 21.70
C LYS A 47 1.65 7.76 21.95
N GLY A 48 2.00 8.66 21.02
CA GLY A 48 3.19 9.49 21.11
C GLY A 48 4.48 8.67 21.17
N ASN A 49 4.54 7.54 20.44
CA ASN A 49 5.73 6.70 20.46
C ASN A 49 6.91 7.43 19.81
N ASN A 50 8.07 7.45 20.46
CA ASN A 50 9.29 8.07 19.92
C ASN A 50 9.75 7.48 18.57
N ASN A 51 9.27 6.29 18.22
CA ASN A 51 9.51 5.63 16.93
C ASN A 51 8.27 5.66 16.00
N ALA A 52 7.31 6.57 16.22
CA ALA A 52 6.18 6.79 15.32
C ALA A 52 6.66 7.17 13.90
N LEU A 53 5.76 7.16 12.92
CA LEU A 53 6.03 7.73 11.60
C LEU A 53 5.69 9.22 11.62
N ASP A 54 6.21 9.94 10.63
CA ASP A 54 5.67 11.24 10.26
C ASP A 54 4.20 11.08 9.82
N GLU A 55 3.33 12.00 10.24
CA GLU A 55 1.89 11.92 9.96
C GLU A 55 1.60 12.07 8.46
N PHE A 56 2.32 12.96 7.75
CA PHE A 56 2.14 13.14 6.31
C PHE A 56 2.56 11.89 5.53
N PHE A 57 3.66 11.24 5.96
CA PHE A 57 4.05 9.95 5.39
C PHE A 57 2.96 8.88 5.57
N LEU A 58 2.31 8.85 6.73
CA LEU A 58 1.24 7.88 6.98
C LEU A 58 -0.03 8.19 6.17
N ASP A 59 -0.34 9.47 5.96
CA ASP A 59 -1.42 9.91 5.09
C ASP A 59 -1.18 9.48 3.62
N ASP A 60 0.05 9.60 3.11
CA ASP A 60 0.40 9.10 1.77
C ASP A 60 0.15 7.59 1.66
N PHE A 61 0.55 6.82 2.69
CA PHE A 61 0.27 5.38 2.73
C PHE A 61 -1.23 5.09 2.78
N LYS A 62 -1.99 5.86 3.54
CA LYS A 62 -3.45 5.73 3.64
C LYS A 62 -4.13 5.92 2.28
N ILE A 63 -3.71 6.91 1.49
CA ILE A 63 -4.21 7.12 0.13
C ILE A 63 -4.01 5.87 -0.73
N VAL A 64 -2.83 5.24 -0.65
CA VAL A 64 -2.59 3.97 -1.36
C VAL A 64 -3.53 2.86 -0.88
N VAL A 65 -3.77 2.73 0.43
CA VAL A 65 -4.75 1.76 0.94
C VAL A 65 -6.16 2.02 0.41
N GLU A 66 -6.58 3.29 0.37
CA GLU A 66 -7.87 3.71 -0.17
C GLU A 66 -7.99 3.41 -1.66
N ASN A 67 -6.92 3.60 -2.44
CA ASN A 67 -6.87 3.25 -3.85
C ASN A 67 -7.07 1.74 -4.11
N PHE A 68 -6.43 0.88 -3.29
CA PHE A 68 -6.65 -0.57 -3.35
C PHE A 68 -8.09 -0.97 -2.96
N GLU A 69 -8.69 -0.26 -2.01
CA GLU A 69 -10.09 -0.47 -1.65
C GLU A 69 -11.04 -0.03 -2.78
N TRP A 70 -10.74 1.10 -3.41
CA TRP A 70 -11.51 1.65 -4.52
C TRP A 70 -11.54 0.70 -5.72
N ILE A 71 -10.39 0.23 -6.24
CA ILE A 71 -10.40 -0.70 -7.39
C ILE A 71 -11.18 -1.98 -7.09
N LYS A 72 -11.10 -2.45 -5.85
CA LYS A 72 -11.79 -3.66 -5.43
C LYS A 72 -13.31 -3.44 -5.48
N GLN A 73 -13.79 -2.33 -4.93
CA GLN A 73 -15.21 -1.97 -4.91
C GLN A 73 -15.72 -1.69 -6.32
N SER A 74 -14.99 -0.92 -7.13
CA SER A 74 -15.36 -0.64 -8.53
C SER A 74 -15.55 -1.91 -9.36
N ILE A 75 -14.68 -2.91 -9.20
CA ILE A 75 -14.86 -4.21 -9.87
C ILE A 75 -16.07 -4.97 -9.31
N GLU A 76 -16.30 -4.94 -8.00
CA GLU A 76 -17.47 -5.60 -7.37
C GLU A 76 -18.80 -4.97 -7.81
N ASP A 77 -18.81 -3.66 -8.03
CA ASP A 77 -19.98 -2.89 -8.45
C ASP A 77 -20.19 -2.92 -9.98
N GLY A 78 -19.25 -3.50 -10.73
CA GLY A 78 -19.33 -3.63 -12.19
C GLY A 78 -19.04 -2.33 -12.93
N GLU A 79 -18.23 -1.45 -12.34
CA GLU A 79 -17.78 -0.21 -12.97
C GLU A 79 -16.74 -0.47 -14.07
N GLU A 80 -16.69 0.43 -15.05
CA GLU A 80 -15.78 0.37 -16.18
C GLU A 80 -14.57 1.29 -15.94
N SER A 81 -13.36 0.75 -16.06
CA SER A 81 -12.12 1.49 -15.75
C SER A 81 -11.94 2.76 -16.59
N THR A 82 -12.48 2.76 -17.81
CA THR A 82 -12.41 3.89 -18.74
C THR A 82 -13.18 5.12 -18.27
N GLU A 83 -14.11 4.96 -17.32
CA GLU A 83 -14.80 6.10 -16.69
C GLU A 83 -13.87 6.91 -15.75
N PHE A 84 -12.70 6.35 -15.42
CA PHE A 84 -11.73 6.89 -14.48
C PHE A 84 -10.34 7.09 -15.11
N ASP A 85 -10.30 7.29 -16.44
CA ASP A 85 -9.06 7.51 -17.21
C ASP A 85 -8.06 6.33 -17.18
N PHE A 86 -8.53 5.11 -16.89
CA PHE A 86 -7.72 3.89 -16.97
C PHE A 86 -8.12 3.02 -18.16
N ASP A 87 -7.13 2.58 -18.94
CA ASP A 87 -7.33 1.65 -20.07
C ASP A 87 -7.84 0.28 -19.59
N SER A 88 -7.44 -0.14 -18.39
CA SER A 88 -7.94 -1.34 -17.71
C SER A 88 -7.81 -1.23 -16.18
N TRP A 89 -8.54 -2.05 -15.44
CA TRP A 89 -8.32 -2.19 -14.00
C TRP A 89 -6.92 -2.73 -13.65
N ALA A 90 -6.27 -3.43 -14.57
CA ALA A 90 -4.89 -3.88 -14.40
C ALA A 90 -3.90 -2.71 -14.44
N ASP A 91 -4.16 -1.70 -15.27
CA ASP A 91 -3.35 -0.48 -15.34
C ASP A 91 -3.45 0.32 -14.03
N ALA A 92 -4.68 0.49 -13.52
CA ALA A 92 -4.92 1.11 -12.22
C ALA A 92 -4.18 0.37 -11.08
N LEU A 93 -4.29 -0.97 -11.05
CA LEU A 93 -3.57 -1.79 -10.07
C LEU A 93 -2.06 -1.63 -10.18
N ASN A 94 -1.50 -1.62 -11.40
CA ASN A 94 -0.07 -1.45 -11.63
C ASN A 94 0.42 -0.09 -11.14
N GLU A 95 -0.33 0.98 -11.39
CA GLU A 95 -0.03 2.31 -10.84
C GLU A 95 0.01 2.29 -9.31
N TYR A 96 -1.00 1.71 -8.67
CA TYR A 96 -1.07 1.65 -7.22
C TYR A 96 -0.03 0.72 -6.59
N LEU A 97 0.37 -0.36 -7.29
CA LEU A 97 1.50 -1.21 -6.90
C LEU A 97 2.83 -0.44 -6.99
N ASN A 98 3.01 0.42 -8.00
CA ASN A 98 4.19 1.28 -8.10
C ASN A 98 4.22 2.29 -6.95
N CYS A 99 3.11 2.96 -6.65
CA CYS A 99 3.00 3.85 -5.49
C CYS A 99 3.33 3.11 -4.18
N LEU A 100 2.81 1.89 -4.01
CA LEU A 100 3.09 1.07 -2.83
C LEU A 100 4.58 0.68 -2.74
N TYR A 101 5.22 0.41 -3.88
CA TYR A 101 6.66 0.12 -3.95
C TYR A 101 7.50 1.32 -3.56
N ASP A 102 7.17 2.50 -4.09
CA ASP A 102 7.87 3.76 -3.78
C ASP A 102 7.74 4.13 -2.30
N ILE A 103 6.52 4.07 -1.75
CA ILE A 103 6.27 4.28 -0.32
C ILE A 103 6.99 3.21 0.52
N GLY A 104 6.99 1.96 0.07
CA GLY A 104 7.65 0.88 0.79
C GLY A 104 9.16 1.07 0.90
N ASP A 105 9.80 1.51 -0.17
CA ASP A 105 11.25 1.73 -0.22
C ASP A 105 11.72 3.01 0.49
N ALA A 106 10.79 3.93 0.76
CA ALA A 106 11.05 5.17 1.46
C ALA A 106 11.58 4.95 2.89
N VAL A 107 12.53 5.80 3.28
CA VAL A 107 13.14 5.77 4.62
C VAL A 107 12.26 6.54 5.59
N THR A 108 11.91 5.92 6.71
CA THR A 108 10.96 6.48 7.69
C THR A 108 11.64 7.46 8.67
N ILE A 109 12.44 8.41 8.18
CA ILE A 109 13.25 9.29 9.03
C ILE A 109 12.36 10.25 9.82
N LEU A 110 12.53 10.29 11.13
CA LEU A 110 11.90 11.26 12.02
C LEU A 110 12.99 12.03 12.76
N GLY A 111 13.28 13.25 12.31
CA GLY A 111 14.22 14.19 12.95
C GLY A 111 15.69 13.73 13.05
N ASP A 112 16.50 14.54 13.74
CA ASP A 112 17.98 14.48 13.86
C ASP A 112 18.53 13.21 14.57
N LEU A 113 17.69 12.19 14.76
CA LEU A 113 18.06 10.86 15.23
C LEU A 113 18.70 10.10 14.09
N ARG A 114 20.03 10.13 14.02
CA ARG A 114 20.94 9.37 13.14
C ARG A 114 20.79 7.83 13.20
N CYS A 115 19.66 7.30 13.65
CA CYS A 115 19.49 5.93 14.12
C CYS A 115 18.49 5.10 13.29
N ASN A 116 17.49 5.71 12.65
CA ASN A 116 16.43 4.97 11.96
C ASN A 116 16.58 5.02 10.43
N ASN A 117 17.49 4.20 9.92
CA ASN A 117 17.58 3.87 8.48
C ASN A 117 16.62 2.72 8.11
N GLU A 118 15.43 2.68 8.71
CA GLU A 118 14.44 1.64 8.41
C GLU A 118 13.66 2.04 7.16
N LYS A 119 13.50 1.08 6.24
CA LYS A 119 12.56 1.22 5.11
C LYS A 119 11.16 0.84 5.57
N PHE A 120 10.15 1.49 5.03
CA PHE A 120 8.79 1.36 5.54
C PHE A 120 8.21 -0.05 5.37
N LEU A 121 8.20 -0.57 4.15
CA LEU A 121 7.48 -1.79 3.81
C LEU A 121 8.23 -2.67 2.83
N TRP A 122 8.54 -3.90 3.23
CA TRP A 122 9.04 -4.92 2.33
C TRP A 122 7.90 -5.59 1.56
N LEU A 123 7.94 -5.47 0.24
CA LEU A 123 7.04 -6.15 -0.68
C LEU A 123 7.70 -7.44 -1.18
N SER A 124 7.24 -8.58 -0.67
CA SER A 124 7.77 -9.92 -1.04
C SER A 124 6.92 -10.68 -2.02
#